data_AF-A0A8J9SHW7-F1
#
_entry.id   AF-A0A8J9SHW7-F1
#
_cell.length_a   1.000
_cell.length_b   1.000
_cell.length_c   1.000
_cell.angle_alpha   90.00
_cell.angle_beta   90.00
_cell.angle_gamma   90.00
#
_symmetry.space_group_name_H-M   'P 1'
#
loop_
_entity.id
_entity.type
_entity.pdbx_description
1 polymer ?
#
loop_
_entity_poly.entity_id
_entity_poly.type
_entity_poly.pdbx_seq_one_letter_code
_entity_poly.pdbx_strand_id
1 'polypeptide(L)'
;MKLLLRILFAFVVSFLIVSLLATGAAAGCGFPAGDYSNSCKDCTTSAPNNQCQLSCSCYTPTGETYQTTLLLNSCGTDTQVHNYNAQLVCS
;
A
#
# COMPACT_ATOMS: atom_id res chain seq x y z
N MET A 1 42.77 -29.42 -17.04
CA MET A 1 42.24 -28.04 -17.20
C MET A 1 40.77 -27.98 -17.66
N LYS A 2 40.28 -28.86 -18.55
CA LYS A 2 38.88 -28.87 -19.03
C LYS A 2 37.81 -29.15 -17.96
N LEU A 3 38.13 -29.92 -16.92
CA LEU A 3 37.20 -30.24 -15.81
C LEU A 3 37.06 -29.08 -14.81
N LEU A 4 38.16 -28.40 -14.49
CA LEU A 4 38.18 -27.23 -13.60
C LEU A 4 37.41 -26.03 -14.20
N LEU A 5 37.52 -25.83 -15.52
CA LEU A 5 36.79 -24.76 -16.22
C LEU A 5 35.27 -24.99 -16.20
N ARG A 6 34.81 -26.24 -16.25
CA ARG A 6 33.37 -26.60 -16.15
C ARG A 6 32.80 -26.36 -14.76
N ILE A 7 33.59 -26.66 -13.73
CA ILE A 7 33.20 -26.44 -12.32
C ILE A 7 33.13 -24.94 -12.04
N LEU A 8 34.14 -24.16 -12.47
CA LEU A 8 34.12 -22.69 -12.36
C LEU A 8 32.94 -22.06 -13.09
N PHE A 9 32.62 -22.52 -14.30
CA PHE A 9 31.48 -22.01 -15.07
C PHE A 9 30.14 -22.35 -14.38
N ALA A 10 30.00 -23.57 -13.83
CA ALA A 10 28.81 -23.97 -13.08
C ALA A 10 28.63 -23.13 -11.81
N PHE A 11 29.71 -22.88 -11.05
CA PHE A 11 29.64 -22.03 -9.84
C PHE A 11 29.28 -20.58 -10.15
N VAL A 12 29.84 -19.98 -11.21
CA VAL A 12 29.53 -18.60 -11.61
C VAL A 12 28.10 -18.46 -12.11
N VAL A 13 27.62 -19.42 -12.91
CA VAL A 13 26.22 -19.46 -13.37
C VAL A 13 25.29 -19.64 -12.18
N SER A 14 25.57 -20.55 -11.24
CA SER A 14 24.75 -20.75 -10.05
C SER A 14 24.72 -19.53 -9.12
N PHE A 15 25.83 -18.79 -8.97
CA PHE A 15 25.87 -17.57 -8.15
C PHE A 15 25.15 -16.38 -8.80
N LEU A 16 25.20 -16.24 -10.13
CA LEU A 16 24.52 -15.17 -10.86
C LEU A 16 22.99 -15.30 -10.86
N ILE A 17 22.44 -16.51 -10.77
CA ILE A 17 20.99 -16.75 -10.80
C ILE A 17 20.32 -16.40 -9.46
N VAL A 18 21.04 -16.53 -8.33
CA VAL A 18 20.47 -16.31 -6.98
C VAL A 18 20.22 -14.83 -6.68
N SER A 19 20.94 -13.91 -7.32
CA SER A 19 20.88 -12.47 -7.04
C SER A 19 19.64 -11.76 -7.60
N LEU A 20 18.86 -12.40 -8.48
CA LEU A 20 17.80 -11.73 -9.25
C LEU A 20 16.41 -11.79 -8.59
N LEU A 21 16.27 -12.47 -7.44
CA LEU A 21 14.96 -12.75 -6.81
C LEU A 21 14.69 -11.93 -5.54
N ALA A 22 15.51 -10.92 -5.22
CA ALA A 22 15.21 -9.98 -4.15
C ALA A 22 14.15 -8.95 -4.62
N THR A 23 12.96 -9.41 -4.97
CA THR A 23 11.79 -8.55 -5.09
C THR A 23 11.40 -8.15 -3.68
N GLY A 24 11.82 -6.96 -3.24
CA GLY A 24 11.29 -6.34 -2.04
C GLY A 24 9.77 -6.29 -2.17
N ALA A 25 9.05 -7.02 -1.33
CA ALA A 25 7.61 -6.85 -1.22
C ALA A 25 7.37 -5.38 -0.88
N ALA A 26 6.81 -4.61 -1.81
CA ALA A 26 6.36 -3.27 -1.51
C ALA A 26 5.39 -3.38 -0.34
N ALA A 27 5.78 -2.88 0.82
CA ALA A 27 4.89 -2.78 1.96
C ALA A 27 3.72 -1.89 1.50
N GLY A 28 2.58 -2.52 1.19
CA GLY A 28 1.37 -1.80 0.80
C GLY A 28 0.96 -0.86 1.93
N CYS A 29 0.24 0.20 1.57
CA CYS A 29 -0.33 1.10 2.55
C CYS A 29 -1.34 0.34 3.40
N GLY A 30 -1.11 0.27 4.71
CA GLY A 30 -2.08 -0.28 5.64
C GLY A 30 -3.36 0.56 5.67
N PHE A 31 -4.47 -0.05 6.08
CA PHE A 31 -5.67 0.70 6.41
C PHE A 31 -5.45 1.50 7.70
N PRO A 32 -5.79 2.80 7.74
CA PRO A 32 -5.68 3.60 8.95
C PRO A 32 -6.73 3.19 9.97
N ALA A 33 -6.47 3.49 11.24
CA ALA A 33 -7.47 3.42 12.30
C ALA A 33 -8.50 4.55 12.16
N GLY A 34 -9.65 4.40 12.81
CA GLY A 34 -10.72 5.40 12.88
C GLY A 34 -12.10 4.84 12.53
N ASP A 35 -13.10 5.71 12.60
CA ASP A 35 -14.51 5.33 12.49
C ASP A 35 -15.08 5.41 11.06
N TYR A 36 -14.29 5.87 10.09
CA TYR A 36 -14.73 5.93 8.68
C TYR A 36 -15.27 4.57 8.20
N SER A 37 -14.68 3.46 8.66
CA SER A 37 -15.08 2.10 8.31
C SER A 37 -16.52 1.75 8.72
N ASN A 38 -17.11 2.47 9.68
CA ASN A 38 -18.51 2.30 10.07
C ASN A 38 -19.49 2.94 9.07
N SER A 39 -19.03 3.93 8.31
CA SER A 39 -19.88 4.76 7.44
C SER A 39 -19.32 4.96 6.03
N CYS A 40 -18.36 4.12 5.64
CA CYS A 40 -17.80 4.05 4.30
C CYS A 40 -17.71 2.59 3.85
N LYS A 41 -17.73 2.36 2.55
CA LYS A 41 -17.60 1.04 1.90
C LYS A 41 -16.63 1.10 0.72
N ASP A 42 -16.33 -0.07 0.18
CA ASP A 42 -15.49 -0.26 -1.01
C ASP A 42 -14.11 0.42 -0.87
N CYS A 43 -13.59 0.40 0.37
CA CYS A 43 -12.36 1.07 0.70
C CYS A 43 -11.13 0.34 0.12
N THR A 44 -10.22 1.10 -0.47
CA THR A 44 -8.96 0.61 -1.02
C THR A 44 -7.82 1.51 -0.57
N THR A 45 -6.65 0.91 -0.34
CA THR A 45 -5.40 1.64 -0.12
C THR A 45 -4.49 1.47 -1.32
N SER A 46 -3.79 2.54 -1.69
CA SER A 46 -2.76 2.50 -2.73
C SER A 46 -1.63 3.44 -2.39
N ALA A 47 -0.48 3.24 -3.03
CA ALA A 47 0.74 4.01 -2.79
C ALA A 47 1.24 4.73 -4.06
N PRO A 48 0.40 5.46 -4.81
CA PRO A 48 0.86 6.16 -6.00
C PRO A 48 2.01 7.11 -5.65
N ASN A 49 3.11 7.03 -6.41
CA ASN A 49 4.30 7.85 -6.18
C ASN A 49 4.85 7.76 -4.75
N ASN A 50 4.72 6.59 -4.10
CA ASN A 50 5.15 6.35 -2.73
C ASN A 50 4.37 7.17 -1.68
N GLN A 51 3.16 7.62 -2.01
CA GLN A 51 2.24 8.31 -1.12
C GLN A 51 1.01 7.44 -0.86
N CYS A 52 0.78 7.08 0.39
CA CYS A 52 -0.39 6.35 0.81
C CYS A 52 -1.66 7.17 0.67
N GLN A 53 -2.60 6.64 -0.09
CA GLN A 53 -3.96 7.14 -0.20
C GLN A 53 -4.96 6.09 0.28
N LEU A 54 -6.03 6.55 0.91
CA LEU A 54 -7.24 5.79 1.17
C LEU A 54 -8.35 6.32 0.28
N SER A 55 -8.99 5.45 -0.50
CA SER A 55 -10.17 5.79 -1.31
C SER A 55 -11.35 4.95 -0.86
N CYS A 56 -12.52 5.56 -0.66
CA CYS A 56 -13.74 4.89 -0.21
C CYS A 56 -15.00 5.53 -0.80
N SER A 57 -16.10 4.77 -0.81
CA SER A 57 -17.48 5.26 -0.93
C SER A 57 -18.01 5.62 0.46
N CYS A 58 -18.17 6.90 0.81
CA CYS A 58 -18.62 7.33 2.14
C CYS A 58 -20.04 7.87 2.13
N TYR A 59 -20.77 7.67 3.24
CA TYR A 59 -22.15 8.14 3.39
C TYR A 59 -22.21 9.53 4.04
N THR A 60 -23.15 10.38 3.59
CA THR A 60 -23.60 11.55 4.35
C THR A 60 -24.52 11.11 5.50
N PRO A 61 -24.81 11.97 6.48
CA PRO A 61 -25.82 11.68 7.51
C PRO A 61 -27.23 11.42 6.96
N THR A 62 -27.53 11.94 5.77
CA THR A 62 -28.79 11.71 5.05
C THR A 62 -28.80 10.41 4.23
N GLY A 63 -27.66 9.70 4.16
CA GLY A 63 -27.52 8.41 3.46
C GLY A 63 -27.07 8.51 2.00
N GLU A 64 -26.80 9.70 1.48
CA GLU A 64 -26.22 9.89 0.16
C GLU A 64 -24.78 9.35 0.15
N THR A 65 -24.32 8.81 -0.98
CA THR A 65 -23.01 8.16 -1.07
C THR A 65 -22.11 8.93 -2.04
N TYR A 66 -20.87 9.21 -1.63
CA TYR A 66 -19.88 9.87 -2.47
C TYR A 66 -18.54 9.15 -2.43
N GLN A 67 -17.84 9.15 -3.58
CA GLN A 67 -16.46 8.72 -3.65
C GLN A 67 -15.57 9.80 -3.04
N THR A 68 -14.67 9.41 -2.15
CA THR A 68 -13.73 10.32 -1.49
C THR A 68 -12.36 9.67 -1.36
N THR A 69 -11.32 10.48 -1.35
CA THR A 69 -9.92 10.04 -1.26
C THR A 69 -9.15 10.94 -0.33
N LEU A 70 -8.34 10.34 0.54
CA LEU A 70 -7.49 11.02 1.52
C LEU A 70 -6.05 10.57 1.36
N LEU A 71 -5.13 11.53 1.27
CA LEU A 71 -3.69 11.27 1.33
C LEU A 71 -3.29 11.06 2.79
N LEU A 72 -3.03 9.83 3.18
CA LEU A 72 -2.69 9.46 4.55
C LEU A 72 -1.36 10.09 5.01
N ASN A 73 -0.43 10.36 4.09
CA ASN A 73 0.80 11.10 4.43
C ASN A 73 0.56 12.55 4.84
N SER A 74 -0.62 13.11 4.54
CA SER A 74 -1.00 14.45 5.02
C SER A 74 -1.56 14.42 6.44
N CYS A 75 -1.95 13.24 6.94
CA CYS A 75 -2.28 13.05 8.35
C CYS A 75 -0.98 13.02 9.18
N GLY A 76 -1.07 13.44 10.44
CA GLY A 76 0.02 13.25 11.39
C GLY A 76 0.25 11.76 11.71
N THR A 77 1.33 11.46 12.41
CA THR A 77 1.51 10.13 13.02
C THR A 77 0.37 9.87 14.02
N ASP A 78 -0.16 8.65 14.03
CA ASP A 78 -1.24 8.19 14.92
C ASP A 78 -2.59 8.93 14.81
N THR A 79 -2.80 9.69 13.72
CA THR A 79 -4.08 10.34 13.46
C THR A 79 -5.13 9.32 13.02
N GLN A 80 -6.37 9.50 13.47
CA GLN A 80 -7.48 8.64 13.06
C GLN A 80 -8.17 9.21 11.82
N VAL A 81 -8.74 8.33 11.00
CA VAL A 81 -9.50 8.73 9.82
C VAL A 81 -10.98 8.64 10.12
N HIS A 82 -11.70 9.72 9.79
CA HIS A 82 -13.13 9.85 10.02
C HIS A 82 -13.85 10.15 8.72
N ASN A 83 -15.14 9.86 8.70
CA ASN A 83 -16.04 10.35 7.66
C ASN A 83 -16.79 11.59 8.16
N TYR A 84 -16.52 12.74 7.55
CA TYR A 84 -17.25 13.97 7.79
C TYR A 84 -18.09 14.34 6.57
N ASN A 85 -19.39 14.05 6.62
CA ASN A 85 -20.34 14.34 5.54
C ASN A 85 -19.90 13.82 4.15
N ALA A 86 -19.57 12.52 4.09
CA ALA A 86 -19.05 11.82 2.92
C ALA A 86 -17.63 12.23 2.47
N GLN A 87 -16.87 12.90 3.34
CA GLN A 87 -15.48 13.26 3.11
C GLN A 87 -14.57 12.57 4.13
N LEU A 88 -13.52 11.88 3.66
CA LEU A 88 -12.49 11.36 4.54
C LEU A 88 -11.62 12.50 5.09
N VAL A 89 -11.45 12.55 6.40
CA VAL A 89 -10.65 13.57 7.10
C VAL A 89 -9.77 12.91 8.17
N CYS A 90 -8.61 13.51 8.47
CA CYS A 90 -7.81 13.12 9.63
C CYS A 90 -8.24 13.96 10.84
N SER A 91 -8.41 13.34 12.01
CA SER A 91 -8.66 14.04 13.29
C SER A 91 -8.00 13.35 14.48
#